data_AF-A0A433BJL9-F1
#
_entry.id   AF-A0A433BJL9-F1
#
_cell.length_a   1.000
_cell.length_b   1.000
_cell.length_c   1.000
_cell.angle_alpha   90.00
_cell.angle_beta   90.00
_cell.angle_gamma   90.00
#
_symmetry.space_group_name_H-M   'P 1'
#
loop_
_entity.id
_entity.type
_entity.pdbx_description
1 polymer ?
#
loop_
_entity_poly.entity_id
_entity_poly.type
_entity_poly.pdbx_seq_one_letter_code
_entity_poly.pdbx_strand_id
1 'polypeptide(L)'
;MARLERGLPIWHARTECWVYCLTFALAMLAIPWFRGEMSLNWDALNHHIYLGWIADHTRFDRDFWAAGTQSYQYPYLYWPVYRLYQSDLDGRSVGLVWMGLHTLVVPPLYWIARLCIPGMTWYDAAMRFAGMLLSLLSPVLVAYAAVTSNDILASVPLMWAFAMALSACQRPESIWTSRLIYLSGCLAGVAVALKWSNGPLAICLPLLWLWTQGTPLFRLGRCLLAGVITLVACVLTYLPWGWQLWREFGNPFYPFMDEWMTPVRLLMGWGP
;
A
#
# COMPACT_ATOMS: atom_id res chain seq x y z
N MET A 1 37.29 -17.28 11.11
CA MET A 1 36.21 -17.02 10.14
C MET A 1 35.16 -18.11 10.26
N ALA A 2 34.03 -17.79 10.88
CA ALA A 2 32.92 -18.73 11.01
C ALA A 2 32.34 -19.04 9.62
N ARG A 3 31.73 -20.22 9.41
CA ARG A 3 31.13 -20.59 8.11
C ARG A 3 30.11 -19.55 7.58
N LEU A 4 29.55 -18.74 8.46
CA LEU A 4 28.56 -17.69 8.18
C LEU A 4 29.16 -16.40 7.58
N GLU A 5 30.46 -16.15 7.74
CA GLU A 5 31.13 -14.93 7.24
C GLU A 5 31.67 -15.11 5.81
N ARG A 6 31.41 -16.26 5.18
CA ARG A 6 31.83 -16.52 3.81
C ARG A 6 31.09 -15.58 2.85
N GLY A 7 31.84 -14.93 1.97
CA GLY A 7 31.28 -14.08 0.92
C GLY A 7 30.47 -14.89 -0.11
N LEU A 8 29.38 -14.30 -0.57
CA LEU A 8 28.56 -14.79 -1.67
C LEU A 8 29.14 -14.29 -3.01
N PRO A 9 29.14 -15.12 -4.06
CA PRO A 9 29.47 -14.68 -5.42
C PRO A 9 28.58 -13.53 -5.93
N ILE A 10 29.12 -12.69 -6.82
CA ILE A 10 28.46 -11.43 -7.28
C ILE A 10 27.09 -11.64 -7.95
N TRP A 11 26.85 -12.78 -8.60
CA TRP A 11 25.54 -13.12 -9.20
C TRP A 11 24.44 -13.44 -8.17
N HIS A 12 24.78 -13.55 -6.87
CA HIS A 12 23.81 -13.88 -5.83
C HIS A 12 22.75 -12.82 -5.61
N ALA A 13 23.02 -11.52 -5.83
CA ALA A 13 22.03 -10.49 -5.48
C ALA A 13 20.70 -10.66 -6.25
N ARG A 14 20.76 -11.05 -7.54
CA ARG A 14 19.56 -11.30 -8.34
C ARG A 14 18.89 -12.61 -7.93
N THR A 15 19.66 -13.68 -7.73
CA THR A 15 19.09 -14.97 -7.33
C THR A 15 18.52 -14.94 -5.92
N GLU A 16 19.14 -14.22 -4.99
CA GLU A 16 18.66 -14.00 -3.63
C GLU A 16 17.30 -13.30 -3.62
N CYS A 17 17.15 -12.22 -4.40
CA CYS A 17 15.87 -11.53 -4.55
C CYS A 17 14.76 -12.50 -4.99
N TRP A 18 15.00 -13.30 -6.04
CA TRP A 18 14.03 -14.26 -6.55
C TRP A 18 13.71 -15.35 -5.53
N VAL A 19 14.73 -15.91 -4.87
CA VAL A 19 14.55 -16.93 -3.84
C VAL A 19 13.71 -16.37 -2.70
N TYR A 20 14.00 -15.17 -2.20
CA TYR A 20 13.29 -14.61 -1.05
C TYR A 20 11.86 -14.27 -1.45
N CYS A 21 11.67 -13.60 -2.59
CA CYS A 21 10.35 -13.28 -3.10
C CYS A 21 9.49 -14.54 -3.28
N LEU A 22 10.06 -15.58 -3.88
CA LEU A 22 9.35 -16.84 -4.09
C LEU A 22 9.05 -17.54 -2.76
N THR A 23 10.02 -17.65 -1.84
CA THR A 23 9.82 -18.31 -0.54
C THR A 23 8.73 -17.62 0.27
N PHE A 24 8.76 -16.29 0.40
CA PHE A 24 7.75 -15.56 1.16
C PHE A 24 6.40 -15.53 0.46
N ALA A 25 6.35 -15.40 -0.87
CA ALA A 25 5.11 -15.52 -1.63
C ALA A 25 4.47 -16.90 -1.48
N LEU A 26 5.25 -17.98 -1.58
CA LEU A 26 4.76 -19.35 -1.35
C LEU A 26 4.30 -19.55 0.09
N ALA A 27 5.02 -19.01 1.08
CA ALA A 27 4.59 -19.07 2.49
C ALA A 27 3.24 -18.36 2.71
N MET A 28 3.05 -17.18 2.10
CA MET A 28 1.77 -16.46 2.13
C MET A 28 0.65 -17.26 1.45
N LEU A 29 0.90 -17.79 0.24
CA LEU A 29 -0.06 -18.61 -0.51
C LEU A 29 -0.39 -19.95 0.17
N ALA A 30 0.52 -20.50 0.97
CA ALA A 30 0.28 -21.73 1.72
C ALA A 30 -0.86 -21.56 2.74
N ILE A 31 -1.09 -20.34 3.24
CA ILE A 31 -2.13 -20.06 4.24
C ILE A 31 -3.54 -20.40 3.70
N PRO A 32 -4.04 -19.77 2.62
CA PRO A 32 -5.34 -20.15 2.04
C PRO A 32 -5.34 -21.58 1.48
N TRP A 33 -4.19 -22.09 1.00
CA TRP A 33 -4.08 -23.48 0.54
C TRP A 33 -4.46 -24.49 1.63
N PHE A 34 -3.81 -24.38 2.80
CA PHE A 34 -4.02 -25.29 3.93
C PHE A 34 -5.34 -25.04 4.67
N ARG A 35 -5.80 -23.78 4.74
CA ARG A 35 -7.13 -23.50 5.30
C ARG A 35 -8.25 -24.05 4.41
N GLY A 36 -8.07 -24.04 3.10
CA GLY A 36 -9.07 -24.52 2.14
C GLY A 36 -10.29 -23.61 1.98
N GLU A 37 -10.33 -22.50 2.72
CA GLU A 37 -11.42 -21.55 2.74
C GLU A 37 -10.90 -20.12 2.96
N MET A 38 -11.70 -19.14 2.54
CA MET A 38 -11.46 -17.74 2.82
C MET A 38 -12.53 -17.23 3.79
N SER A 39 -12.09 -16.79 4.97
CA SER A 39 -12.98 -16.46 6.08
C SER A 39 -13.53 -15.03 6.00
N LEU A 40 -14.78 -14.85 6.42
CA LEU A 40 -15.39 -13.55 6.61
C LEU A 40 -15.19 -13.12 8.06
N ASN A 41 -14.42 -12.06 8.29
CA ASN A 41 -14.28 -11.45 9.61
C ASN A 41 -15.41 -10.43 9.86
N TRP A 42 -15.40 -9.80 11.04
CA TRP A 42 -16.35 -8.75 11.38
C TRP A 42 -16.34 -7.63 10.32
N ASP A 43 -15.17 -7.17 9.88
CA ASP A 43 -15.06 -6.13 8.86
C ASP A 43 -15.70 -6.55 7.52
N ALA A 44 -15.52 -7.80 7.12
CA ALA A 44 -16.10 -8.34 5.90
C ALA A 44 -17.62 -8.27 5.93
N LEU A 45 -18.21 -8.67 7.06
CA LEU A 45 -19.66 -8.67 7.28
C LEU A 45 -20.24 -7.26 7.44
N ASN A 46 -19.45 -6.29 7.89
CA ASN A 46 -19.93 -4.93 8.15
C ASN A 46 -19.70 -3.96 6.99
N HIS A 47 -18.57 -4.06 6.26
CA HIS A 47 -18.27 -3.08 5.21
C HIS A 47 -17.51 -3.59 3.98
N HIS A 48 -16.65 -4.62 4.05
CA HIS A 48 -15.86 -4.99 2.86
C HIS A 48 -16.73 -5.49 1.69
N ILE A 49 -17.73 -6.32 1.97
CA ILE A 49 -18.65 -6.82 0.93
C ILE A 49 -19.46 -5.66 0.34
N TYR A 50 -19.99 -4.78 1.21
CA TYR A 50 -20.78 -3.62 0.78
C TYR A 50 -19.95 -2.66 -0.07
N LEU A 51 -18.73 -2.31 0.37
CA LEU A 51 -17.81 -1.47 -0.38
C LEU A 51 -17.46 -2.09 -1.74
N GLY A 52 -17.19 -3.39 -1.78
CA GLY A 52 -16.94 -4.08 -3.04
C GLY A 52 -18.14 -4.05 -3.99
N TRP A 53 -19.36 -4.12 -3.47
CA TRP A 53 -20.59 -4.05 -4.26
C TRP A 53 -20.83 -2.66 -4.85
N ILE A 54 -20.68 -1.60 -4.05
CA ILE A 54 -20.94 -0.22 -4.51
C ILE A 54 -19.83 0.35 -5.38
N ALA A 55 -18.68 -0.34 -5.50
CA ALA A 55 -17.59 0.09 -6.36
C ALA A 55 -17.99 0.16 -7.85
N ASP A 56 -18.96 -0.67 -8.30
CA ASP A 56 -19.49 -0.59 -9.66
C ASP A 56 -20.51 0.54 -9.82
N HIS A 57 -21.47 0.61 -8.90
CA HIS A 57 -22.54 1.60 -8.90
C HIS A 57 -22.87 1.98 -7.46
N THR A 58 -22.74 3.27 -7.14
CA THR A 58 -23.17 3.80 -5.85
C THR A 58 -24.68 3.70 -5.69
N ARG A 59 -25.13 3.53 -4.45
CA ARG A 59 -26.55 3.40 -4.10
C ARG A 59 -26.93 4.36 -2.97
N PHE A 60 -26.28 5.50 -2.89
CA PHE A 60 -26.45 6.46 -1.79
C PHE A 60 -27.89 7.00 -1.69
N ASP A 61 -28.64 6.98 -2.79
CA ASP A 61 -30.06 7.30 -2.87
C ASP A 61 -30.97 6.31 -2.11
N ARG A 62 -30.46 5.11 -1.82
CA ARG A 62 -31.20 4.01 -1.14
C ARG A 62 -30.56 3.62 0.18
N ASP A 63 -29.24 3.51 0.16
CA ASP A 63 -28.41 2.88 1.17
C ASP A 63 -27.58 3.96 1.87
N PHE A 64 -28.25 4.80 2.68
CA PHE A 64 -27.59 5.93 3.36
C PHE A 64 -26.51 5.44 4.33
N TRP A 65 -26.78 4.45 5.18
CA TRP A 65 -25.85 4.04 6.26
C TRP A 65 -25.66 2.52 6.35
N ALA A 66 -25.73 1.82 5.21
CA ALA A 66 -25.74 0.36 5.16
C ALA A 66 -24.51 -0.31 5.82
N ALA A 67 -23.35 0.34 5.78
CA ALA A 67 -22.12 -0.07 6.45
C ALA A 67 -21.62 1.00 7.45
N GLY A 68 -22.55 1.77 8.05
CA GLY A 68 -22.22 2.91 8.91
C GLY A 68 -21.32 3.93 8.21
N THR A 69 -20.38 4.53 8.95
CA THR A 69 -19.41 5.49 8.38
C THR A 69 -18.45 4.87 7.37
N GLN A 70 -18.26 3.55 7.41
CA GLN A 70 -17.38 2.83 6.50
C GLN A 70 -17.94 2.77 5.08
N SER A 71 -19.25 2.98 4.88
CA SER A 71 -19.95 3.02 3.58
C SER A 71 -19.31 3.96 2.55
N TYR A 72 -18.58 4.96 3.04
CA TYR A 72 -18.05 6.06 2.24
C TYR A 72 -16.53 5.99 2.04
N GLN A 73 -15.90 4.91 2.50
CA GLN A 73 -14.48 4.66 2.26
C GLN A 73 -14.23 4.33 0.79
N TYR A 74 -12.98 4.49 0.35
CA TYR A 74 -12.55 4.21 -1.02
C TYR A 74 -12.84 2.73 -1.39
N PRO A 75 -13.78 2.44 -2.30
CA PRO A 75 -14.34 1.10 -2.44
C PRO A 75 -13.56 0.21 -3.41
N TYR A 76 -12.79 0.80 -4.32
CA TYR A 76 -12.22 0.10 -5.47
C TYR A 76 -11.20 -0.99 -5.13
N LEU A 77 -10.59 -0.96 -3.93
CA LEU A 77 -9.74 -2.04 -3.46
C LEU A 77 -10.51 -3.26 -2.95
N TYR A 78 -11.79 -3.10 -2.60
CA TYR A 78 -12.66 -4.20 -2.19
C TYR A 78 -13.37 -4.86 -3.38
N TRP A 79 -13.41 -4.18 -4.52
CA TRP A 79 -14.03 -4.70 -5.74
C TRP A 79 -13.45 -6.04 -6.21
N PRO A 80 -12.10 -6.26 -6.27
CA PRO A 80 -11.57 -7.52 -6.79
C PRO A 80 -11.96 -8.72 -5.91
N VAL A 81 -11.86 -8.58 -4.58
CA VAL A 81 -12.27 -9.66 -3.66
C VAL A 81 -13.77 -9.93 -3.75
N TYR A 82 -14.59 -8.88 -3.86
CA TYR A 82 -16.03 -9.02 -4.05
C TYR A 82 -16.39 -9.79 -5.33
N ARG A 83 -15.74 -9.47 -6.46
CA ARG A 83 -15.94 -10.19 -7.72
C ARG A 83 -15.48 -11.64 -7.66
N LEU A 84 -14.41 -11.93 -6.93
CA LEU A 84 -13.98 -13.31 -6.69
C LEU A 84 -15.05 -14.11 -5.92
N TYR A 85 -15.70 -13.51 -4.92
CA TYR A 85 -16.81 -14.17 -4.21
C TYR A 85 -18.07 -14.39 -5.05
N GLN A 86 -18.27 -13.59 -6.11
CA GLN A 86 -19.38 -13.79 -7.06
C GLN A 86 -19.07 -14.85 -8.12
N SER A 87 -17.83 -15.31 -8.23
CA SER A 87 -17.43 -16.30 -9.22
C SER A 87 -17.74 -17.72 -8.74
N ASP A 88 -17.77 -18.69 -9.66
CA ASP A 88 -17.95 -20.12 -9.35
C ASP A 88 -16.69 -20.78 -8.77
N LEU A 89 -15.69 -20.00 -8.33
CA LEU A 89 -14.46 -20.51 -7.73
C LEU A 89 -14.72 -21.01 -6.30
N ASP A 90 -14.02 -22.08 -5.92
CA ASP A 90 -14.02 -22.56 -4.54
C ASP A 90 -13.27 -21.59 -3.61
N GLY A 91 -13.57 -21.64 -2.31
CA GLY A 91 -12.97 -20.74 -1.31
C GLY A 91 -11.45 -20.79 -1.28
N ARG A 92 -10.84 -21.94 -1.60
CA ARG A 92 -9.39 -22.09 -1.75
C ARG A 92 -8.86 -21.27 -2.93
N SER A 93 -9.45 -21.38 -4.11
CA SER A 93 -9.01 -20.62 -5.28
C SER A 93 -9.18 -19.12 -5.09
N VAL A 94 -10.30 -18.69 -4.51
CA VAL A 94 -10.52 -17.27 -4.15
C VAL A 94 -9.42 -16.78 -3.20
N GLY A 95 -9.14 -17.54 -2.14
CA GLY A 95 -8.08 -17.23 -1.18
C GLY A 95 -6.69 -17.16 -1.81
N LEU A 96 -6.37 -18.07 -2.73
CA LEU A 96 -5.08 -18.07 -3.45
C LEU A 96 -4.92 -16.84 -4.35
N VAL A 97 -5.95 -16.47 -5.11
CA VAL A 97 -5.90 -15.28 -5.98
C VAL A 97 -5.77 -14.01 -5.14
N TRP A 98 -6.60 -13.90 -4.09
CA TRP A 98 -6.57 -12.74 -3.20
C TRP A 98 -5.23 -12.59 -2.47
N MET A 99 -4.73 -13.68 -1.88
CA MET A 99 -3.42 -13.70 -1.25
C MET A 99 -2.29 -13.45 -2.27
N GLY A 100 -2.44 -13.96 -3.49
CA GLY A 100 -1.52 -13.68 -4.60
C GLY A 100 -1.31 -12.18 -4.81
N LEU A 101 -2.37 -11.38 -4.77
CA LEU A 101 -2.26 -9.92 -4.86
C LEU A 101 -1.49 -9.33 -3.67
N HIS A 102 -1.67 -9.86 -2.46
CA HIS A 102 -0.92 -9.40 -1.28
C HIS A 102 0.58 -9.70 -1.36
N THR A 103 1.01 -10.71 -2.13
CA THR A 103 2.45 -11.01 -2.31
C THR A 103 3.23 -9.88 -2.99
N LEU A 104 2.55 -8.90 -3.61
CA LEU A 104 3.17 -7.70 -4.17
C LEU A 104 3.90 -6.83 -3.13
N VAL A 105 3.65 -7.05 -1.83
CA VAL A 105 4.39 -6.39 -0.74
C VAL A 105 5.80 -6.96 -0.54
N VAL A 106 6.06 -8.19 -1.00
CA VAL A 106 7.32 -8.90 -0.73
C VAL A 106 8.53 -8.29 -1.44
N PRO A 107 8.48 -7.91 -2.74
CA PRO A 107 9.61 -7.28 -3.41
C PRO A 107 10.11 -5.96 -2.78
N PRO A 108 9.25 -4.96 -2.45
CA PRO A 108 9.74 -3.74 -1.81
C PRO A 108 10.27 -4.02 -0.39
N LEU A 109 9.72 -4.99 0.32
CA LEU A 109 10.23 -5.43 1.61
C LEU A 109 11.64 -6.03 1.49
N TYR A 110 11.88 -6.91 0.51
CA TYR A 110 13.22 -7.40 0.22
C TYR A 110 14.18 -6.26 -0.11
N TRP A 111 13.73 -5.29 -0.92
CA TRP A 111 14.55 -4.14 -1.28
C TRP A 111 14.95 -3.33 -0.05
N ILE A 112 14.01 -3.04 0.85
CA ILE A 112 14.30 -2.36 2.13
C ILE A 112 15.31 -3.16 2.96
N ALA A 113 15.09 -4.48 3.13
CA ALA A 113 16.01 -5.34 3.88
C ALA A 113 17.43 -5.30 3.28
N ARG A 114 17.54 -5.28 1.95
CA ARG A 114 18.81 -5.17 1.23
C ARG A 114 19.50 -3.81 1.40
N LEU A 115 18.73 -2.74 1.52
CA LEU A 115 19.26 -1.39 1.82
C LEU A 115 19.76 -1.27 3.26
N CYS A 116 19.07 -1.91 4.21
CA CYS A 116 19.48 -1.91 5.62
C CYS A 116 20.69 -2.81 5.90
N ILE A 117 20.81 -3.93 5.17
CA ILE A 117 21.87 -4.92 5.35
C ILE A 117 22.57 -5.13 3.99
N PRO A 118 23.54 -4.26 3.62
CA PRO A 118 24.16 -4.26 2.29
C PRO A 118 25.27 -5.31 2.12
N GLY A 119 25.66 -6.01 3.19
CA GLY A 119 26.74 -7.01 3.14
C GLY A 119 26.43 -8.22 2.25
N MET A 120 27.48 -8.89 1.80
CA MET A 120 27.45 -10.02 0.84
C MET A 120 27.79 -11.36 1.50
N THR A 121 27.71 -11.47 2.82
CA THR A 121 27.97 -12.75 3.51
C THR A 121 26.70 -13.58 3.67
N TRP A 122 26.85 -14.87 3.98
CA TRP A 122 25.71 -15.71 4.37
C TRP A 122 24.98 -15.21 5.62
N TYR A 123 25.73 -14.63 6.58
CA TYR A 123 25.14 -13.99 7.75
C TYR A 123 24.24 -12.82 7.34
N ASP A 124 24.69 -11.96 6.44
CA ASP A 124 23.90 -10.82 5.96
C ASP A 124 22.60 -11.28 5.27
N ALA A 125 22.69 -12.31 4.44
CA ALA A 125 21.53 -12.92 3.81
C ALA A 125 20.55 -13.45 4.88
N ALA A 126 21.04 -14.25 5.84
CA ALA A 126 20.22 -14.77 6.92
C ALA A 126 19.54 -13.66 7.74
N MET A 127 20.24 -12.54 8.01
CA MET A 127 19.65 -11.40 8.71
C MET A 127 18.59 -10.68 7.87
N ARG A 128 18.76 -10.56 6.54
CA ARG A 128 17.70 -10.07 5.64
C ARG A 128 16.49 -10.98 5.65
N PHE A 129 16.70 -12.29 5.59
CA PHE A 129 15.62 -13.28 5.66
C PHE A 129 14.86 -13.18 6.98
N ALA A 130 15.58 -13.10 8.11
CA ALA A 130 14.98 -12.94 9.43
C ALA A 130 14.19 -11.63 9.55
N GLY A 131 14.71 -10.51 9.04
CA GLY A 131 13.99 -9.24 9.03
C GLY A 131 12.70 -9.29 8.22
N MET A 132 12.75 -9.90 7.03
CA MET A 132 11.55 -10.13 6.22
C MET A 132 10.55 -11.04 6.94
N LEU A 133 11.02 -12.13 7.54
CA LEU A 133 10.18 -13.05 8.30
C LEU A 133 9.48 -12.33 9.46
N LEU A 134 10.20 -11.54 10.25
CA LEU A 134 9.62 -10.78 11.36
C LEU A 134 8.55 -9.78 10.89
N SER A 135 8.75 -9.14 9.73
CA SER A 135 7.76 -8.20 9.19
C SER A 135 6.45 -8.89 8.78
N LEU A 136 6.52 -10.14 8.29
CA LEU A 136 5.37 -10.91 7.84
C LEU A 136 4.72 -11.72 8.98
N LEU A 137 5.44 -11.99 10.06
CA LEU A 137 4.93 -12.66 11.26
C LEU A 137 4.24 -11.70 12.25
N SER A 138 4.03 -10.43 11.87
CA SER A 138 3.18 -9.53 12.65
C SER A 138 1.81 -10.18 12.90
N PRO A 139 1.33 -10.24 14.16
CA PRO A 139 0.02 -10.83 14.47
C PRO A 139 -1.12 -10.23 13.64
N VAL A 140 -1.01 -8.94 13.31
CA VAL A 140 -1.96 -8.22 12.45
C VAL A 140 -1.96 -8.79 11.03
N LEU A 141 -0.77 -9.00 10.44
CA LEU A 141 -0.65 -9.50 9.07
C LEU A 141 -1.11 -10.96 8.98
N VAL A 142 -0.76 -11.79 9.97
CA VAL A 142 -1.22 -13.18 10.07
C VAL A 142 -2.74 -13.24 10.22
N ALA A 143 -3.34 -12.36 11.02
CA ALA A 143 -4.79 -12.28 11.16
C ALA A 143 -5.49 -11.89 9.84
N TYR A 144 -4.82 -11.10 9.00
CA TYR A 144 -5.35 -10.71 7.69
C TYR A 144 -5.08 -11.71 6.56
N ALA A 145 -4.33 -12.79 6.83
CA ALA A 145 -3.83 -13.67 5.78
C ALA A 145 -4.87 -14.63 5.14
N ALA A 146 -6.14 -14.56 5.55
CA ALA A 146 -7.22 -15.34 4.93
C ALA A 146 -8.59 -14.65 5.09
N VAL A 147 -8.59 -13.32 5.09
CA VAL A 147 -9.81 -12.51 5.17
C VAL A 147 -9.82 -11.48 4.04
N THR A 148 -10.93 -10.77 3.89
CA THR A 148 -11.17 -9.82 2.79
C THR A 148 -10.51 -8.45 2.97
N SER A 149 -9.58 -8.31 3.92
CA SER A 149 -8.90 -7.04 4.19
C SER A 149 -8.05 -6.61 3.00
N ASN A 150 -8.09 -5.33 2.69
CA ASN A 150 -7.24 -4.71 1.66
C ASN A 150 -6.01 -4.01 2.25
N ASP A 151 -5.76 -4.10 3.56
CA ASP A 151 -4.72 -3.34 4.25
C ASP A 151 -3.32 -3.55 3.65
N ILE A 152 -2.97 -4.82 3.44
CA ILE A 152 -1.67 -5.19 2.86
C ILE A 152 -1.58 -4.63 1.43
N LEU A 153 -2.65 -4.79 0.63
CA LEU A 153 -2.66 -4.33 -0.75
C LEU A 153 -2.56 -2.80 -0.85
N ALA A 154 -3.29 -2.08 0.00
CA ALA A 154 -3.23 -0.62 0.11
C ALA A 154 -1.85 -0.12 0.57
N SER A 155 -1.10 -0.93 1.32
CA SER A 155 0.26 -0.60 1.77
C SER A 155 1.35 -0.81 0.70
N VAL A 156 1.08 -1.60 -0.35
CA VAL A 156 2.09 -1.95 -1.38
C VAL A 156 2.74 -0.70 -1.99
N PRO A 157 1.99 0.32 -2.45
CA PRO A 157 2.62 1.52 -3.03
C PRO A 157 3.44 2.28 -2.00
N LEU A 158 3.01 2.32 -0.72
CA LEU A 158 3.76 2.96 0.36
C LEU A 158 5.10 2.26 0.62
N MET A 159 5.11 0.92 0.64
CA MET A 159 6.35 0.15 0.82
C MET A 159 7.35 0.40 -0.32
N TRP A 160 6.87 0.49 -1.56
CA TRP A 160 7.71 0.92 -2.68
C TRP A 160 8.18 2.37 -2.53
N ALA A 161 7.34 3.28 -2.04
CA ALA A 161 7.72 4.66 -1.80
C ALA A 161 8.89 4.76 -0.80
N PHE A 162 8.84 3.99 0.30
CA PHE A 162 9.96 3.91 1.26
C PHE A 162 11.20 3.27 0.66
N ALA A 163 11.06 2.15 -0.06
CA ALA A 163 12.18 1.48 -0.73
C ALA A 163 12.91 2.44 -1.68
N MET A 164 12.17 3.18 -2.51
CA MET A 164 12.74 4.15 -3.46
C MET A 164 13.38 5.34 -2.75
N ALA A 165 12.75 5.90 -1.71
CA ALA A 165 13.31 7.01 -0.94
C ALA A 165 14.62 6.62 -0.23
N LEU A 166 14.63 5.49 0.47
CA LEU A 166 15.84 4.96 1.13
C LEU A 166 16.95 4.67 0.10
N SER A 167 16.58 4.12 -1.05
CA SER A 167 17.54 3.84 -2.12
C SER A 167 18.11 5.12 -2.74
N ALA A 168 17.36 6.23 -2.73
CA ALA A 168 17.86 7.53 -3.15
C ALA A 168 18.87 8.12 -2.12
N CYS A 169 18.68 7.88 -0.82
CA CYS A 169 19.60 8.33 0.23
C CYS A 169 21.01 7.72 0.10
N GLN A 170 21.11 6.50 -0.41
CA GLN A 170 22.38 5.76 -0.53
C GLN A 170 23.10 6.00 -1.86
N ARG A 171 22.51 6.77 -2.79
CA ARG A 171 23.10 7.02 -4.11
C ARG A 171 23.75 8.41 -4.18
N PRO A 172 24.80 8.55 -5.01
CA PRO A 172 25.30 9.87 -5.38
C PRO A 172 24.21 10.68 -6.09
N GLU A 173 24.35 11.99 -6.05
CA GLU A 173 23.41 12.92 -6.68
C GLU A 173 23.39 12.69 -8.20
N SER A 174 22.21 12.46 -8.76
CA SER A 174 22.01 12.18 -10.18
C SER A 174 20.54 12.31 -10.58
N ILE A 175 20.27 12.32 -11.88
CA ILE A 175 18.90 12.26 -12.43
C ILE A 175 18.11 11.06 -11.90
N TRP A 176 18.77 9.92 -11.66
CA TRP A 176 18.15 8.71 -11.14
C TRP A 176 17.69 8.86 -9.69
N THR A 177 18.48 9.54 -8.86
CA THR A 177 18.12 9.87 -7.48
C THR A 177 16.86 10.72 -7.43
N SER A 178 16.76 11.72 -8.31
CA SER A 178 15.55 12.54 -8.42
C SER A 178 14.33 11.76 -8.92
N ARG A 179 14.50 10.89 -9.93
CA ARG A 179 13.42 9.99 -10.39
C ARG A 179 12.87 9.11 -9.27
N LEU A 180 13.74 8.51 -8.46
CA LEU A 180 13.31 7.67 -7.33
C LEU A 180 12.51 8.46 -6.28
N ILE A 181 12.91 9.71 -6.01
CA ILE A 181 12.20 10.57 -5.07
C ILE A 181 10.82 10.99 -5.61
N TYR A 182 10.71 11.30 -6.90
CA TYR A 182 9.43 11.64 -7.51
C TYR A 182 8.49 10.44 -7.61
N LEU A 183 9.01 9.26 -7.97
CA LEU A 183 8.24 8.02 -7.94
C LEU A 183 7.82 7.65 -6.51
N SER A 184 8.69 7.87 -5.52
CA SER A 184 8.37 7.73 -4.11
C SER A 184 7.20 8.63 -3.72
N GLY A 185 7.25 9.91 -4.07
CA GLY A 185 6.16 10.85 -3.84
C GLY A 185 4.85 10.41 -4.50
N CYS A 186 4.91 10.00 -5.77
CA CYS A 186 3.74 9.52 -6.52
C CYS A 186 3.07 8.31 -5.85
N LEU A 187 3.86 7.27 -5.53
CA LEU A 187 3.35 6.05 -4.91
C LEU A 187 2.83 6.29 -3.49
N ALA A 188 3.42 7.24 -2.75
CA ALA A 188 2.89 7.66 -1.46
C ALA A 188 1.50 8.30 -1.61
N GLY A 189 1.31 9.16 -2.62
CA GLY A 189 0.01 9.77 -2.90
C GLY A 189 -1.06 8.72 -3.23
N VAL A 190 -0.71 7.76 -4.10
CA VAL A 190 -1.57 6.61 -4.40
C VAL A 190 -1.92 5.85 -3.11
N ALA A 191 -0.93 5.49 -2.29
CA ALA A 191 -1.18 4.75 -1.05
C ALA A 191 -2.14 5.48 -0.08
N VAL A 192 -2.02 6.79 0.05
CA VAL A 192 -2.90 7.60 0.90
C VAL A 192 -4.33 7.62 0.37
N ALA A 193 -4.51 7.77 -0.94
CA ALA A 193 -5.83 7.71 -1.57
C ALA A 193 -6.50 6.34 -1.42
N LEU A 194 -5.72 5.27 -1.58
CA LEU A 194 -6.19 3.89 -1.40
C LEU A 194 -6.63 3.63 0.05
N LYS A 195 -5.92 4.21 1.04
CA LYS A 195 -6.28 4.12 2.45
C LYS A 195 -5.70 5.28 3.24
N TRP A 196 -6.58 6.13 3.79
CA TRP A 196 -6.17 7.33 4.54
C TRP A 196 -5.24 7.06 5.71
N SER A 197 -5.31 5.87 6.33
CA SER A 197 -4.41 5.46 7.41
C SER A 197 -2.94 5.33 7.00
N ASN A 198 -2.64 5.33 5.69
CA ASN A 198 -1.26 5.44 5.19
C ASN A 198 -0.71 6.88 5.31
N GLY A 199 -1.57 7.90 5.43
CA GLY A 199 -1.20 9.31 5.52
C GLY A 199 -0.19 9.62 6.61
N PRO A 200 -0.43 9.23 7.88
CA PRO A 200 0.52 9.46 8.97
C PRO A 200 1.93 8.91 8.69
N LEU A 201 2.03 7.76 8.01
CA LEU A 201 3.32 7.18 7.63
C LEU A 201 3.96 7.90 6.45
N ALA A 202 3.16 8.33 5.47
CA ALA A 202 3.65 9.06 4.30
C ALA A 202 4.30 10.41 4.67
N ILE A 203 3.87 11.04 5.77
CA ILE A 203 4.46 12.29 6.31
C ILE A 203 5.95 12.12 6.68
N CYS A 204 6.43 10.89 6.90
CA CYS A 204 7.84 10.64 7.17
C CYS A 204 8.73 10.72 5.91
N LEU A 205 8.18 10.58 4.70
CA LEU A 205 8.95 10.53 3.46
C LEU A 205 9.74 11.82 3.16
N PRO A 206 9.22 13.04 3.39
CA PRO A 206 10.01 14.27 3.32
C PRO A 206 11.33 14.22 4.08
N LEU A 207 11.39 13.57 5.24
CA LEU A 207 12.65 13.42 6.00
C LEU A 207 13.68 12.60 5.20
N LEU A 208 13.24 11.54 4.54
CA LEU A 208 14.10 10.72 3.67
C LEU A 208 14.50 11.46 2.40
N TRP A 209 13.57 12.18 1.76
CA TRP A 209 13.88 12.97 0.56
C TRP A 209 14.90 14.06 0.88
N LEU A 210 14.76 14.71 2.04
CA LEU A 210 15.75 15.65 2.51
C LEU A 210 17.06 14.97 2.85
N TRP A 211 17.13 13.72 3.32
CA TRP A 211 18.38 13.04 3.67
C TRP A 211 19.31 12.70 2.48
N THR A 212 18.85 12.91 1.26
CA THR A 212 19.62 12.61 0.05
C THR A 212 20.81 13.53 -0.19
N GLN A 213 21.78 13.08 -0.99
CA GLN A 213 22.96 13.88 -1.34
C GLN A 213 22.60 15.06 -2.26
N GLY A 214 23.40 16.14 -2.17
CA GLY A 214 23.24 17.38 -2.93
C GLY A 214 23.30 18.63 -2.05
N THR A 215 23.26 19.82 -2.67
CA THR A 215 23.20 21.08 -1.93
C THR A 215 21.88 21.21 -1.17
N PRO A 216 21.82 21.91 -0.02
CA PRO A 216 20.58 22.05 0.77
C PRO A 216 19.40 22.61 -0.03
N LEU A 217 19.66 23.61 -0.88
CA LEU A 217 18.61 24.22 -1.71
C LEU A 217 18.06 23.25 -2.75
N PHE A 218 18.93 22.43 -3.38
CA PHE A 218 18.50 21.42 -4.33
C PHE A 218 17.69 20.31 -3.66
N ARG A 219 18.12 19.85 -2.47
CA ARG A 219 17.39 18.88 -1.65
C ARG A 219 16.01 19.39 -1.27
N LEU A 220 15.91 20.66 -0.85
CA LEU A 220 14.64 21.31 -0.54
C LEU A 220 13.72 21.40 -1.75
N GLY A 221 14.21 21.91 -2.89
CA GLY A 221 13.42 22.02 -4.12
C GLY A 221 12.87 20.67 -4.59
N ARG A 222 13.71 19.63 -4.54
CA ARG A 222 13.31 18.25 -4.86
C ARG A 222 12.27 17.70 -3.88
N CYS A 223 12.44 17.94 -2.59
CA CYS A 223 11.49 17.55 -1.56
C CYS A 223 10.13 18.23 -1.76
N LEU A 224 10.11 19.53 -2.04
CA LEU A 224 8.88 20.28 -2.32
C LEU A 224 8.17 19.75 -3.56
N LEU A 225 8.92 19.52 -4.65
CA LEU A 225 8.35 18.95 -5.87
C LEU A 225 7.79 17.54 -5.64
N ALA A 226 8.50 16.68 -4.90
CA ALA A 226 8.00 15.36 -4.52
C ALA A 226 6.71 15.45 -3.69
N GLY A 227 6.62 16.41 -2.77
CA GLY A 227 5.40 16.69 -2.01
C GLY A 227 4.23 17.13 -2.90
N VAL A 228 4.47 18.00 -3.89
CA VAL A 228 3.44 18.37 -4.88
C VAL A 228 3.00 17.14 -5.68
N ILE A 229 3.94 16.30 -6.10
CA ILE A 229 3.62 15.04 -6.82
C ILE A 229 2.81 14.10 -5.94
N THR A 230 3.11 13.97 -4.65
CA THR A 230 2.29 13.20 -3.69
C THR A 230 0.86 13.72 -3.63
N LEU A 231 0.67 15.02 -3.52
CA LEU A 231 -0.67 15.62 -3.49
C LEU A 231 -1.43 15.37 -4.80
N VAL A 232 -0.80 15.60 -5.94
CA VAL A 232 -1.40 15.38 -7.27
C VAL A 232 -1.77 13.91 -7.45
N ALA A 233 -0.88 12.97 -7.12
CA ALA A 233 -1.17 11.55 -7.24
C ALA A 233 -2.30 11.09 -6.31
N CYS A 234 -2.36 11.62 -5.08
CA CYS A 234 -3.44 11.37 -4.14
C CYS A 234 -4.79 11.87 -4.70
N VAL A 235 -4.83 13.12 -5.17
CA VAL A 235 -6.04 13.71 -5.75
C VAL A 235 -6.48 12.92 -6.96
N LEU A 236 -5.61 12.66 -7.93
CA LEU A 236 -5.99 11.95 -9.16
C LEU A 236 -6.50 10.53 -8.89
N THR A 237 -5.91 9.83 -7.91
CA THR A 237 -6.35 8.49 -7.53
C THR A 237 -7.70 8.52 -6.81
N TYR A 238 -7.91 9.49 -5.91
CA TYR A 238 -9.13 9.59 -5.11
C TYR A 238 -10.30 10.25 -5.86
N LEU A 239 -10.01 11.08 -6.87
CA LEU A 239 -10.96 11.96 -7.53
C LEU A 239 -12.24 11.27 -8.01
N PRO A 240 -12.20 10.08 -8.66
CA PRO A 240 -13.43 9.42 -9.10
C PRO A 240 -14.39 9.12 -7.95
N TRP A 241 -13.87 8.71 -6.78
CA TRP A 241 -14.68 8.42 -5.60
C TRP A 241 -15.12 9.70 -4.88
N GLY A 242 -14.18 10.60 -4.59
CA GLY A 242 -14.46 11.87 -3.92
C GLY A 242 -15.46 12.72 -4.69
N TRP A 243 -15.47 12.66 -6.02
CA TRP A 243 -16.45 13.35 -6.85
C TRP A 243 -17.87 12.78 -6.69
N GLN A 244 -18.02 11.45 -6.56
CA GLN A 244 -19.32 10.84 -6.30
C GLN A 244 -19.88 11.29 -4.95
N LEU A 245 -19.05 11.30 -3.91
CA LEU A 245 -19.41 11.82 -2.59
C LEU A 245 -19.72 13.32 -2.61
N TRP A 246 -18.97 14.10 -3.39
CA TRP A 246 -19.25 15.53 -3.58
C TRP A 246 -20.62 15.75 -4.22
N ARG A 247 -20.96 14.97 -5.25
CA ARG A 247 -22.26 15.12 -5.93
C ARG A 247 -23.43 14.85 -4.99
N GLU A 248 -23.32 13.81 -4.16
CA GLU A 248 -24.40 13.39 -3.28
C GLU A 248 -24.48 14.20 -1.98
N PHE A 249 -23.34 14.54 -1.38
CA PHE A 249 -23.28 15.10 -0.01
C PHE A 249 -22.63 16.48 0.06
N GLY A 250 -22.06 16.97 -1.03
CA GLY A 250 -21.28 18.22 -1.04
C GLY A 250 -20.01 18.11 -0.21
N ASN A 251 -19.50 16.89 -0.02
CA ASN A 251 -18.33 16.61 0.81
C ASN A 251 -17.59 15.39 0.25
N PRO A 252 -16.34 15.54 -0.25
CA PRO A 252 -15.62 14.43 -0.84
C PRO A 252 -15.09 13.44 0.20
N PHE A 253 -15.20 13.76 1.50
CA PHE A 253 -14.76 12.93 2.62
C PHE A 253 -15.93 12.55 3.53
N TYR A 254 -17.16 12.64 3.03
CA TYR A 254 -18.37 12.36 3.80
C TYR A 254 -18.27 11.04 4.59
N PRO A 255 -18.74 10.97 5.85
CA PRO A 255 -19.38 12.03 6.65
C PRO A 255 -18.39 12.94 7.40
N PHE A 256 -17.09 12.79 7.17
CA PHE A 256 -16.04 13.52 7.89
C PHE A 256 -15.85 14.92 7.31
N MET A 257 -15.35 15.86 8.13
CA MET A 257 -14.98 17.22 7.68
C MET A 257 -16.14 18.05 7.09
N ASP A 258 -17.40 17.76 7.43
CA ASP A 258 -18.55 18.45 6.85
C ASP A 258 -18.53 19.97 7.10
N GLU A 259 -18.19 20.39 8.32
CA GLU A 259 -18.03 21.80 8.66
C GLU A 259 -16.98 22.50 7.77
N TRP A 260 -15.84 21.83 7.51
CA TRP A 260 -14.77 22.38 6.69
C TRP A 260 -15.15 22.50 5.21
N MET A 261 -16.09 21.67 4.73
CA MET A 261 -16.56 21.73 3.36
C MET A 261 -17.65 22.80 3.14
N THR A 262 -18.22 23.37 4.21
CA THR A 262 -19.29 24.37 4.10
C THR A 262 -18.92 25.60 3.27
N PRO A 263 -17.76 26.26 3.47
CA PRO A 263 -17.37 27.39 2.63
C PRO A 263 -17.22 26.98 1.15
N VAL A 264 -16.71 25.78 0.89
CA VAL A 264 -16.51 25.26 -0.47
C VAL A 264 -17.86 24.99 -1.13
N ARG A 265 -18.83 24.39 -0.41
CA ARG A 265 -20.20 24.17 -0.91
C ARG A 265 -20.85 25.49 -1.33
N LEU A 266 -20.78 26.52 -0.48
CA LEU A 266 -21.35 27.84 -0.76
C LEU A 266 -20.68 28.50 -1.97
N LEU A 267 -19.35 28.47 -2.06
CA LEU A 267 -18.60 29.03 -3.19
C LEU A 267 -18.91 28.32 -4.51
N MET A 268 -19.10 27.01 -4.47
CA MET A 268 -19.40 26.18 -5.65
C MET A 268 -20.88 26.15 -6.00
N GLY A 269 -21.74 26.83 -5.21
CA GLY A 269 -23.19 26.81 -5.40
C GLY A 269 -23.79 25.41 -5.28
N TRP A 270 -23.18 24.54 -4.47
CA TRP A 270 -23.68 23.19 -4.25
C TRP A 270 -25.02 23.24 -3.48
N GLY A 271 -26.02 22.55 -4.01
CA GLY A 271 -27.33 22.37 -3.39
C GLY A 271 -27.73 20.89 -3.41
N PRO A 272 -28.42 20.39 -2.37
CA PRO A 272 -28.85 19.00 -2.26
C PRO A 272 -29.90 18.61 -3.30
#